data_AF-A0A4R8ZZH3-F1
#
_entry.id   AF-A0A4R8ZZH3-F1
#
_cell.length_a   1.000
_cell.length_b   1.000
_cell.length_c   1.000
_cell.angle_alpha   90.00
_cell.angle_beta   90.00
_cell.angle_gamma   90.00
#
_symmetry.space_group_name_H-M   'P 1'
#
loop_
_entity.id
_entity.type
_entity.pdbx_description
1 polymer ?
#
loop_
_entity_poly.entity_id
_entity_poly.type
_entity_poly.pdbx_seq_one_letter_code
_entity_poly.pdbx_strand_id
1 'polypeptide(L)'
;MTHILSTRRRLATPPELPESNRTGALRSTPGLAWLLDRAPRRPEPTPTDLALARARSELAVDSFLETLPEHWAAFTSPALTGDGPSAARLIVGPGGVFALHAQLCDGRIAWVYRQTVHVAGRRAPDLATAEAGAQRLTTLLRGRVPLRTAVQPVVVVLGARALWAPGQTGQSWAAPGRPAPVAVLGARALGDWLASRPQVLRPIERMELAAAIDNPLTWGIRPSILPRPGTVRN
;
A
#
# COMPACT_ATOMS: atom_id res chain seq x y z
N MET A 1 20.67 -24.35 -62.74
CA MET A 1 20.01 -25.11 -63.84
C MET A 1 19.38 -26.37 -63.27
N THR A 2 18.06 -26.29 -63.08
CA THR A 2 17.02 -27.19 -63.62
C THR A 2 17.08 -28.74 -63.45
N HIS A 3 15.88 -29.28 -63.17
CA HIS A 3 15.34 -30.64 -63.36
C HIS A 3 15.45 -31.60 -62.16
N ILE A 4 14.39 -31.86 -61.35
CA ILE A 4 12.98 -32.29 -61.55
C ILE A 4 12.85 -33.82 -61.80
N LEU A 5 11.90 -34.42 -61.05
CA LEU A 5 11.08 -35.64 -61.25
C LEU A 5 11.55 -36.90 -60.48
N SER A 6 10.83 -37.36 -59.45
CA SER A 6 9.45 -37.90 -59.39
C SER A 6 9.36 -39.36 -59.83
N THR A 7 8.89 -40.24 -58.94
CA THR A 7 8.10 -41.43 -59.32
C THR A 7 7.17 -41.86 -58.19
N ARG A 8 5.91 -42.06 -58.57
CA ARG A 8 4.75 -42.51 -57.78
C ARG A 8 4.66 -44.04 -57.69
N ARG A 9 3.97 -44.55 -56.67
CA ARG A 9 2.90 -45.61 -56.65
C ARG A 9 2.80 -46.15 -55.22
N ARG A 10 1.68 -46.57 -54.63
CA ARG A 10 0.22 -46.71 -54.90
C ARG A 10 -0.38 -46.92 -53.49
N LEU A 11 -1.38 -46.15 -53.05
CA LEU A 11 -2.82 -46.48 -53.06
C LEU A 11 -3.20 -47.72 -52.23
N ALA A 12 -3.68 -47.48 -51.01
CA ALA A 12 -4.61 -48.33 -50.28
C ALA A 12 -5.59 -47.42 -49.52
N THR A 13 -6.88 -47.54 -49.82
CA THR A 13 -8.02 -46.85 -49.17
C THR A 13 -8.58 -47.74 -48.03
N PRO A 14 -9.58 -47.32 -47.22
CA PRO A 14 -9.49 -47.21 -45.76
C PRO A 14 -10.42 -48.22 -45.02
N PRO A 15 -10.49 -48.20 -43.68
CA PRO A 15 -11.70 -48.63 -42.98
C PRO A 15 -12.45 -47.46 -42.35
N GLU A 16 -13.77 -47.61 -42.40
CA GLU A 16 -14.81 -46.63 -42.14
C GLU A 16 -14.95 -46.18 -40.68
N LEU A 17 -15.54 -44.98 -40.53
CA LEU A 17 -16.10 -44.42 -39.30
C LEU A 17 -17.31 -45.25 -38.83
N PRO A 18 -17.51 -45.45 -37.52
CA PRO A 18 -18.85 -45.67 -37.01
C PRO A 18 -19.58 -44.33 -36.83
N GLU A 19 -20.72 -44.22 -37.51
CA GLU A 19 -21.69 -43.15 -37.41
C GLU A 19 -22.24 -42.96 -35.99
N SER A 20 -22.63 -41.70 -35.76
CA SER A 20 -23.44 -41.24 -34.64
C SER A 20 -24.75 -42.04 -34.50
N ASN A 21 -25.05 -42.47 -33.28
CA ASN A 21 -26.45 -42.61 -32.86
C ASN A 21 -26.77 -41.55 -31.80
N ARG A 22 -27.59 -40.56 -32.18
CA ARG A 22 -28.25 -39.65 -31.25
C ARG A 22 -29.31 -40.45 -30.49
N THR A 23 -29.38 -40.26 -29.17
CA THR A 23 -30.59 -39.98 -28.38
C THR A 23 -30.32 -40.38 -26.93
N GLY A 24 -30.34 -39.43 -26.01
CA GLY A 24 -30.33 -39.73 -24.57
C GLY A 24 -29.61 -38.69 -23.72
N ALA A 25 -30.36 -37.66 -23.32
CA ALA A 25 -30.13 -36.80 -22.16
C ALA A 25 -28.75 -36.09 -22.05
N LEU A 26 -28.75 -34.78 -22.34
CA LEU A 26 -27.77 -33.84 -21.80
C LEU A 26 -27.76 -33.98 -20.27
N ARG A 27 -26.73 -34.63 -19.75
CA ARG A 27 -26.43 -34.59 -18.32
C ARG A 27 -26.13 -33.14 -17.97
N SER A 28 -27.03 -32.52 -17.22
CA SER A 28 -26.81 -31.24 -16.54
C SER A 28 -25.60 -31.35 -15.62
N THR A 29 -24.41 -31.07 -16.14
CA THR A 29 -23.30 -30.60 -15.33
C THR A 29 -23.68 -29.20 -14.81
N PRO A 30 -23.60 -28.92 -13.50
CA PRO A 30 -23.90 -27.60 -12.96
C PRO A 30 -22.78 -26.65 -13.36
N GLY A 31 -22.90 -26.13 -14.59
CA GLY A 31 -21.99 -25.15 -15.14
C GLY A 31 -22.09 -23.85 -14.37
N LEU A 32 -20.94 -23.34 -13.92
CA LEU A 32 -20.49 -21.94 -13.98
C LEU A 32 -21.50 -20.81 -13.68
N ALA A 33 -22.61 -21.09 -12.99
CA ALA A 33 -23.60 -20.09 -12.59
C ALA A 33 -23.10 -19.22 -11.43
N TRP A 34 -22.07 -19.67 -10.70
CA TRP A 34 -21.44 -18.89 -9.63
C TRP A 34 -20.57 -17.74 -10.15
N LEU A 35 -20.23 -17.73 -11.45
CA LEU A 35 -19.33 -16.73 -12.06
C LEU A 35 -20.07 -15.50 -12.61
N LEU A 36 -21.40 -15.55 -12.66
CA LEU A 36 -22.26 -14.44 -13.06
C LEU A 36 -23.27 -14.06 -11.98
N ASP A 37 -23.03 -14.46 -10.72
CA ASP A 37 -23.71 -13.81 -9.61
C ASP A 37 -23.23 -12.36 -9.58
N ARG A 38 -24.07 -11.45 -10.07
CA ARG A 38 -23.95 -10.03 -9.79
C ARG A 38 -24.05 -9.92 -8.28
N ALA A 39 -22.92 -10.04 -7.59
CA ALA A 39 -22.82 -9.69 -6.20
C ALA A 39 -23.56 -8.36 -6.04
N PRO A 40 -24.59 -8.28 -5.17
CA PRO A 40 -25.37 -7.06 -5.05
C PRO A 40 -24.40 -5.92 -4.88
N ARG A 41 -24.55 -4.84 -5.67
CA ARG A 41 -23.75 -3.62 -5.53
C ARG A 41 -23.79 -3.29 -4.05
N ARG A 42 -22.67 -3.52 -3.35
CA ARG A 42 -22.59 -3.18 -1.93
C ARG A 42 -22.91 -1.70 -1.85
N PRO A 43 -23.78 -1.28 -0.92
CA PRO A 43 -24.05 0.14 -0.74
C PRO A 43 -22.73 0.88 -0.56
N GLU A 44 -22.65 2.08 -1.13
CA GLU A 44 -21.52 2.97 -0.88
C GLU A 44 -21.35 3.10 0.64
N PRO A 45 -20.12 2.97 1.17
CA PRO A 45 -19.89 3.04 2.60
C PRO A 45 -20.38 4.39 3.12
N THR A 46 -21.15 4.37 4.20
CA THR A 46 -21.61 5.61 4.82
C THR A 46 -20.43 6.37 5.44
N PRO A 47 -20.55 7.69 5.69
CA PRO A 47 -19.53 8.45 6.42
C PRO A 47 -19.16 7.80 7.76
N THR A 48 -20.15 7.23 8.47
CA THR A 48 -19.95 6.51 9.72
C THR A 48 -19.13 5.23 9.52
N ASP A 49 -19.38 4.47 8.44
CA ASP A 49 -18.59 3.27 8.12
C ASP A 49 -17.13 3.60 7.82
N LEU A 50 -16.89 4.71 7.09
CA LEU A 50 -15.55 5.20 6.80
C LEU A 50 -14.83 5.67 8.07
N ALA A 51 -15.51 6.41 8.94
CA ALA A 51 -14.96 6.85 10.22
C ALA A 51 -14.63 5.66 11.13
N LEU A 52 -15.48 4.64 11.19
CA LEU A 52 -15.24 3.43 11.97
C LEU A 52 -14.08 2.60 11.40
N ALA A 53 -14.01 2.45 10.07
CA ALA A 53 -12.91 1.77 9.40
C ALA A 53 -11.57 2.50 9.65
N ARG A 54 -11.61 3.84 9.67
CA ARG A 54 -10.46 4.67 10.02
C ARG A 54 -10.04 4.48 11.48
N ALA A 55 -10.97 4.53 12.43
CA ALA A 55 -10.63 4.32 13.84
C ALA A 55 -9.99 2.95 14.08
N ARG A 56 -10.48 1.89 13.40
CA ARG A 56 -9.85 0.56 13.45
C ARG A 56 -8.46 0.54 12.84
N SER A 57 -8.24 1.23 11.72
CA SER A 57 -6.92 1.27 11.10
C SER A 57 -5.94 2.08 11.94
N GLU A 58 -6.37 3.17 12.58
CA GLU A 58 -5.56 3.94 13.53
C GLU A 58 -5.15 3.09 14.73
N LEU A 59 -6.09 2.37 15.37
CA LEU A 59 -5.77 1.45 16.47
C LEU A 59 -4.83 0.31 16.04
N ALA A 60 -5.06 -0.27 14.86
CA ALA A 60 -4.20 -1.33 14.33
C ALA A 60 -2.78 -0.82 14.03
N VAL A 61 -2.66 0.43 13.58
CA VAL A 61 -1.37 1.09 13.39
C VAL A 61 -0.70 1.37 14.73
N ASP A 62 -1.42 1.89 15.71
CA ASP A 62 -0.86 2.18 17.04
C ASP A 62 -0.29 0.92 17.68
N SER A 63 -1.07 -0.16 17.71
CA SER A 63 -0.60 -1.46 18.20
C SER A 63 0.60 -1.99 17.41
N PHE A 64 0.66 -1.74 16.10
CA PHE A 64 1.81 -2.11 15.30
C PHE A 64 3.05 -1.24 15.64
N LEU A 65 2.87 0.07 15.84
CA LEU A 65 3.97 0.99 16.12
C LEU A 65 4.62 0.73 17.49
N GLU A 66 3.91 0.14 18.44
CA GLU A 66 4.48 -0.36 19.70
C GLU A 66 5.53 -1.45 19.49
N THR A 67 5.50 -2.14 18.34
CA THR A 67 6.47 -3.20 18.00
C THR A 67 7.68 -2.69 17.20
N LEU A 68 7.82 -1.37 17.04
CA LEU A 68 8.94 -0.80 16.29
C LEU A 68 10.29 -1.14 16.95
N PRO A 69 11.36 -1.31 16.14
CA PRO A 69 12.70 -1.53 16.68
C PRO A 69 13.17 -0.35 17.53
N GLU A 70 14.19 -0.59 18.36
CA GLU A 70 14.80 0.47 19.16
C GLU A 70 15.32 1.62 18.26
N HIS A 71 15.27 2.84 18.79
CA HIS A 71 15.68 4.08 18.12
C HIS A 71 14.80 4.53 16.94
N TRP A 72 13.63 3.92 16.75
CA TRP A 72 12.57 4.42 15.89
C TRP A 72 11.54 5.18 16.73
N ALA A 73 11.11 6.34 16.22
CA ALA A 73 10.05 7.14 16.79
C ALA A 73 8.93 7.30 15.77
N ALA A 74 7.68 7.22 16.24
CA ALA A 74 6.50 7.37 15.42
C ALA A 74 5.71 8.61 15.81
N PHE A 75 5.20 9.31 14.82
CA PHE A 75 4.49 10.58 14.97
C PHE A 75 3.21 10.55 14.16
N THR A 76 2.17 11.17 14.72
CA THR A 76 0.95 11.46 13.99
C THR A 76 1.18 12.76 13.22
N SER A 77 1.08 12.71 11.89
CA SER A 77 1.21 13.91 11.05
C SER A 77 -0.16 14.38 10.59
N PRO A 78 -0.55 15.63 10.92
CA PRO A 78 -1.78 16.23 10.40
C PRO A 78 -1.80 16.29 8.86
N ALA A 79 -0.63 16.49 8.23
CA ALA A 79 -0.50 16.62 6.79
C ALA A 79 -0.69 15.31 6.00
N LEU A 80 -0.64 14.17 6.69
CA LEU A 80 -0.86 12.83 6.13
C LEU A 80 -2.31 12.36 6.27
N THR A 81 -3.13 13.08 7.04
CA THR A 81 -4.52 12.72 7.29
C THR A 81 -5.39 13.08 6.09
N GLY A 82 -5.85 12.09 5.33
CA GLY A 82 -6.86 12.26 4.27
C GLY A 82 -8.20 11.66 4.66
N ASP A 83 -9.29 11.95 3.94
CA ASP A 83 -10.67 11.52 4.26
C ASP A 83 -10.95 10.00 4.06
N GLY A 84 -9.91 9.19 3.93
CA GLY A 84 -10.01 7.75 3.69
C GLY A 84 -9.94 6.89 4.96
N PRO A 85 -10.22 5.58 4.84
CA PRO A 85 -10.14 4.62 5.95
C PRO A 85 -8.70 4.24 6.32
N SER A 86 -7.70 4.76 5.61
CA SER A 86 -6.29 4.50 5.86
C SER A 86 -5.73 5.48 6.88
N ALA A 87 -5.06 4.94 7.90
CA ALA A 87 -4.31 5.73 8.85
C ALA A 87 -2.92 6.03 8.28
N ALA A 88 -2.42 7.24 8.47
CA ALA A 88 -1.11 7.61 7.99
C ALA A 88 -0.25 8.19 9.12
N ARG A 89 1.00 7.73 9.20
CA ARG A 89 1.95 8.02 10.28
C ARG A 89 3.31 8.35 9.70
N LEU A 90 4.06 9.17 10.42
CA LEU A 90 5.44 9.50 10.08
C LEU A 90 6.35 8.77 11.05
N ILE A 91 7.33 8.03 10.56
CA ILE A 91 8.35 7.40 11.39
C ILE A 91 9.73 7.96 11.09
N VAL A 92 10.54 8.10 12.13
CA VAL A 92 11.92 8.56 12.07
C VAL A 92 12.81 7.54 12.75
N GLY A 93 13.88 7.13 12.07
CA GLY A 93 14.84 6.20 12.64
C GLY A 93 16.21 6.29 11.96
N PRO A 94 17.12 5.35 12.27
CA PRO A 94 18.46 5.32 11.68
C PRO A 94 18.43 5.27 10.15
N GLY A 95 17.44 4.57 9.58
CA GLY A 95 17.24 4.41 8.15
C GLY A 95 16.67 5.63 7.41
N GLY A 96 16.32 6.71 8.12
CA GLY A 96 15.72 7.91 7.54
C GLY A 96 14.31 8.19 8.03
N VAL A 97 13.52 8.83 7.16
CA VAL A 97 12.16 9.29 7.45
C VAL A 97 11.19 8.60 6.50
N PHE A 98 10.13 8.01 7.03
CA PHE A 98 9.16 7.27 6.23
C PHE A 98 7.72 7.71 6.53
N ALA A 99 6.96 7.95 5.47
CA ALA A 99 5.53 8.17 5.54
C ALA A 99 4.82 6.83 5.38
N LEU A 100 4.32 6.29 6.48
CA LEU A 100 3.54 5.07 6.50
C LEU A 100 2.09 5.39 6.17
N HIS A 101 1.54 4.71 5.17
CA HIS A 101 0.11 4.64 4.88
C HIS A 101 -0.37 3.23 5.18
N ALA A 102 -1.16 3.07 6.23
CA ALA A 102 -1.61 1.77 6.67
C ALA A 102 -3.00 1.45 6.14
N GLN A 103 -3.13 0.27 5.58
CA GLN A 103 -4.38 -0.27 5.08
C GLN A 103 -4.75 -1.52 5.85
N LEU A 104 -5.86 -1.46 6.57
CA LEU A 104 -6.41 -2.62 7.26
C LEU A 104 -7.18 -3.51 6.26
N CYS A 105 -6.83 -4.80 6.25
CA CYS A 105 -7.37 -5.78 5.32
C CYS A 105 -8.31 -6.81 5.96
N ASP A 106 -8.52 -6.79 7.29
CA ASP A 106 -9.49 -7.62 8.02
C ASP A 106 -9.53 -9.10 7.55
N GLY A 107 -8.39 -9.76 7.48
CA GLY A 107 -8.24 -11.17 7.07
C GLY A 107 -8.34 -11.42 5.57
N ARG A 108 -8.48 -10.38 4.75
CA ARG A 108 -8.56 -10.50 3.28
C ARG A 108 -7.18 -10.63 2.66
N ILE A 109 -7.16 -11.12 1.43
CA ILE A 109 -5.97 -11.17 0.59
C ILE A 109 -5.74 -9.78 -0.02
N ALA A 110 -4.48 -9.35 0.01
CA ALA A 110 -4.01 -8.16 -0.69
C ALA A 110 -3.02 -8.53 -1.79
N TRP A 111 -3.10 -7.86 -2.94
CA TRP A 111 -2.09 -7.97 -4.00
C TRP A 111 -1.76 -6.60 -4.58
N VAL A 112 -0.53 -6.43 -5.05
CA VAL A 112 -0.08 -5.22 -5.74
C VAL A 112 -0.04 -5.51 -7.23
N TYR A 113 -0.74 -4.69 -8.03
CA TYR A 113 -0.74 -4.79 -9.48
C TYR A 113 -0.65 -3.40 -10.09
N ARG A 114 0.27 -3.19 -11.05
CA ARG A 114 0.46 -1.91 -11.78
C ARG A 114 0.43 -0.67 -10.87
N GLN A 115 1.17 -0.72 -9.75
CA GLN A 115 1.26 0.35 -8.76
C GLN A 115 -0.04 0.65 -7.99
N THR A 116 -1.00 -0.27 -7.97
CA THR A 116 -2.19 -0.16 -7.13
C THR A 116 -2.26 -1.34 -6.17
N VAL A 117 -2.58 -1.05 -4.90
CA VAL A 117 -2.88 -2.10 -3.93
C VAL A 117 -4.34 -2.49 -4.08
N HIS A 118 -4.59 -3.78 -4.25
CA HIS A 118 -5.93 -4.35 -4.30
C HIS A 118 -6.19 -5.17 -3.04
N VAL A 119 -7.31 -4.92 -2.37
CA VAL A 119 -7.74 -5.65 -1.17
C VAL A 119 -9.11 -6.23 -1.44
N ALA A 120 -9.22 -7.56 -1.48
CA ALA A 120 -10.45 -8.28 -1.85
C ALA A 120 -11.14 -7.73 -3.12
N GLY A 121 -10.37 -7.47 -4.17
CA GLY A 121 -10.88 -6.96 -5.45
C GLY A 121 -11.20 -5.46 -5.49
N ARG A 122 -11.13 -4.74 -4.36
CA ARG A 122 -11.25 -3.28 -4.33
C ARG A 122 -9.87 -2.63 -4.46
N ARG A 123 -9.77 -1.54 -5.21
CA ARG A 123 -8.59 -0.67 -5.16
C ARG A 123 -8.54 -0.01 -3.77
N ALA A 124 -7.44 -0.25 -3.07
CA ALA A 124 -7.08 0.41 -1.82
C ALA A 124 -6.23 1.67 -2.15
N PRO A 125 -5.73 2.45 -1.18
CA PRO A 125 -5.12 3.75 -1.49
C PRO A 125 -4.01 3.62 -2.54
N ASP A 126 -4.04 4.56 -3.48
CA ASP A 126 -3.13 4.57 -4.62
C ASP A 126 -1.71 4.78 -4.11
N LEU A 127 -0.74 4.03 -4.64
CA LEU A 127 0.68 4.28 -4.34
C LEU A 127 1.03 5.73 -4.69
N ALA A 128 0.36 6.31 -5.70
CA ALA A 128 0.47 7.73 -6.02
C ALA A 128 0.04 8.67 -4.87
N THR A 129 -0.97 8.31 -4.09
CA THR A 129 -1.38 9.10 -2.91
C THR A 129 -0.30 9.05 -1.83
N ALA A 130 0.25 7.86 -1.57
CA ALA A 130 1.34 7.72 -0.60
C ALA A 130 2.59 8.51 -1.03
N GLU A 131 2.92 8.45 -2.31
CA GLU A 131 4.03 9.20 -2.91
C GLU A 131 3.81 10.72 -2.83
N ALA A 132 2.63 11.20 -3.22
CA ALA A 132 2.27 12.62 -3.14
C ALA A 132 2.31 13.13 -1.69
N GLY A 133 1.85 12.31 -0.72
CA GLY A 133 1.93 12.60 0.70
C GLY A 133 3.39 12.76 1.16
N ALA A 134 4.24 11.79 0.84
CA ALA A 134 5.67 11.83 1.17
C ALA A 134 6.39 13.04 0.54
N GLN A 135 6.07 13.37 -0.71
CA GLN A 135 6.62 14.56 -1.38
C GLN A 135 6.18 15.85 -0.68
N ARG A 136 4.91 15.95 -0.30
CA ARG A 136 4.37 17.11 0.41
C ARG A 136 5.04 17.29 1.79
N LEU A 137 5.25 16.20 2.53
CA LEU A 137 6.01 16.21 3.78
C LEU A 137 7.46 16.61 3.58
N THR A 138 8.10 16.11 2.53
CA THR A 138 9.49 16.46 2.21
C THR A 138 9.63 17.97 2.01
N THR A 139 8.70 18.59 1.29
CA THR A 139 8.67 20.04 1.09
C THR A 139 8.49 20.79 2.41
N LEU A 140 7.55 20.36 3.26
CA LEU A 140 7.29 20.99 4.56
C LEU A 140 8.51 20.89 5.49
N LEU A 141 9.10 19.70 5.61
CA LEU A 141 10.24 19.47 6.49
C LEU A 141 11.50 20.18 6.01
N ARG A 142 11.76 20.23 4.69
CA ARG A 142 12.89 20.98 4.13
C ARG A 142 12.82 22.48 4.41
N GLY A 143 11.61 23.03 4.59
CA GLY A 143 11.44 24.42 5.01
C GLY A 143 11.84 24.69 6.47
N ARG A 144 12.06 23.66 7.28
CA ARG A 144 12.32 23.77 8.73
C ARG A 144 13.65 23.17 9.16
N VAL A 145 14.05 22.06 8.55
CA VAL A 145 15.26 21.30 8.88
C VAL A 145 15.99 20.95 7.58
N PRO A 146 17.34 21.02 7.54
CA PRO A 146 18.12 20.56 6.39
C PRO A 146 18.01 19.04 6.23
N LEU A 147 16.98 18.61 5.49
CA LEU A 147 16.67 17.20 5.31
C LEU A 147 17.60 16.56 4.27
N ARG A 148 18.54 15.71 4.72
CA ARG A 148 19.50 14.99 3.86
C ARG A 148 18.85 13.99 2.91
N THR A 149 17.76 13.35 3.35
CA THR A 149 17.06 12.32 2.58
C THR A 149 15.58 12.64 2.55
N ALA A 150 14.97 12.65 1.37
CA ALA A 150 13.53 12.86 1.22
C ALA A 150 12.74 11.83 2.03
N VAL A 151 11.55 12.22 2.49
CA VAL A 151 10.63 11.31 3.16
C VAL A 151 10.24 10.20 2.19
N GLN A 152 10.39 8.95 2.61
CA GLN A 152 10.14 7.78 1.77
C GLN A 152 8.71 7.27 1.97
N PRO A 153 7.91 7.11 0.90
CA PRO A 153 6.57 6.56 1.01
C PRO A 153 6.59 5.05 1.25
N VAL A 154 5.80 4.58 2.21
CA VAL A 154 5.63 3.16 2.53
C VAL A 154 4.15 2.87 2.74
N VAL A 155 3.64 1.83 2.08
CA VAL A 155 2.29 1.31 2.34
C VAL A 155 2.40 0.04 3.16
N VAL A 156 1.72 0.04 4.30
CA VAL A 156 1.69 -1.08 5.24
C VAL A 156 0.33 -1.75 5.17
N VAL A 157 0.32 -3.04 4.88
CA VAL A 157 -0.89 -3.84 4.82
C VAL A 157 -1.05 -4.59 6.15
N LEU A 158 -2.06 -4.19 6.91
CA LEU A 158 -2.35 -4.73 8.25
C LEU A 158 -3.46 -5.79 8.17
N GLY A 159 -3.32 -6.85 8.96
CA GLY A 159 -4.35 -7.89 9.09
C GLY A 159 -4.65 -8.67 7.80
N ALA A 160 -3.80 -8.61 6.77
CA ALA A 160 -4.00 -9.42 5.57
C ALA A 160 -3.65 -10.89 5.82
N ARG A 161 -4.46 -11.81 5.28
CA ARG A 161 -4.15 -13.25 5.34
C ARG A 161 -2.97 -13.62 4.45
N ALA A 162 -2.82 -12.92 3.33
CA ALA A 162 -1.69 -13.04 2.42
C ALA A 162 -1.47 -11.70 1.71
N LEU A 163 -0.20 -11.37 1.46
CA LEU A 163 0.21 -10.20 0.67
C LEU A 163 1.08 -10.68 -0.50
N TRP A 164 0.64 -10.38 -1.73
CA TRP A 164 1.42 -10.61 -2.94
C TRP A 164 1.87 -9.28 -3.55
N ALA A 165 3.14 -8.92 -3.36
CA ALA A 165 3.71 -7.66 -3.85
C ALA A 165 5.03 -7.88 -4.63
N PRO A 166 5.00 -8.55 -5.79
CA PRO A 166 6.20 -8.87 -6.55
C PRO A 166 6.86 -7.62 -7.13
N GLY A 167 8.09 -7.32 -6.67
CA GLY A 167 8.92 -6.21 -7.17
C GLY A 167 8.74 -4.87 -6.44
N GLN A 168 7.87 -4.78 -5.43
CA GLN A 168 7.71 -3.61 -4.54
C GLN A 168 8.22 -3.89 -3.11
N THR A 169 8.65 -5.13 -2.85
CA THR A 169 9.29 -5.56 -1.61
C THR A 169 10.80 -5.43 -1.78
N GLY A 170 11.38 -4.36 -1.24
CA GLY A 170 12.81 -4.24 -1.01
C GLY A 170 13.69 -4.24 -2.26
N GLN A 171 13.92 -3.06 -2.82
CA GLN A 171 15.22 -2.53 -3.31
C GLN A 171 14.91 -1.38 -4.27
N SER A 172 14.96 -0.14 -3.76
CA SER A 172 15.28 0.98 -4.62
C SER A 172 16.01 2.03 -3.82
N TRP A 173 17.33 1.95 -3.93
CA TRP A 173 18.15 3.13 -4.00
C TRP A 173 17.58 4.04 -5.09
N ALA A 174 17.29 5.29 -4.74
CA ALA A 174 16.75 6.26 -5.67
C ALA A 174 17.78 6.51 -6.78
N ALA A 175 17.43 6.17 -8.02
CA ALA A 175 18.16 6.71 -9.16
C ALA A 175 17.91 8.23 -9.21
N PRO A 176 18.94 9.07 -9.46
CA PRO A 176 18.73 10.50 -9.63
C PRO A 176 17.67 10.76 -10.71
N GLY A 177 16.56 11.39 -10.34
CA GLY A 177 15.47 11.73 -11.26
C GLY A 177 14.28 10.77 -11.31
N ARG A 178 14.27 9.66 -10.55
CA ARG A 178 13.07 8.81 -10.40
C ARG A 178 12.64 8.74 -8.93
N PRO A 179 11.36 9.00 -8.60
CA PRO A 179 10.87 8.80 -7.25
C PRO A 179 11.08 7.34 -6.85
N ALA A 180 11.55 7.11 -5.62
CA ALA A 180 11.75 5.77 -5.12
C ALA A 180 10.39 5.02 -5.17
N PRO A 181 10.32 3.80 -5.73
CA PRO A 181 9.11 3.00 -5.72
C PRO A 181 8.62 2.86 -4.28
N VAL A 182 7.33 3.16 -4.10
CA VAL A 182 6.62 3.01 -2.83
C VAL A 182 6.77 1.57 -2.35
N ALA A 183 7.37 1.38 -1.18
CA ALA A 183 7.50 0.06 -0.59
C ALA A 183 6.13 -0.42 -0.10
N VAL A 184 5.74 -1.65 -0.45
CA VAL A 184 4.49 -2.26 0.05
C VAL A 184 4.83 -3.45 0.90
N LEU A 185 4.50 -3.37 2.19
CA LEU A 185 4.96 -4.33 3.20
C LEU A 185 3.78 -4.83 4.03
N GLY A 186 3.82 -6.09 4.45
CA GLY A 186 2.93 -6.58 5.50
C GLY A 186 3.47 -6.16 6.88
N ALA A 187 2.58 -6.10 7.88
CA ALA A 187 2.95 -5.72 9.26
C ALA A 187 4.24 -6.43 9.75
N ARG A 188 4.28 -7.76 9.66
CA ARG A 188 5.41 -8.57 10.15
C ARG A 188 6.74 -8.28 9.45
N ALA A 189 6.70 -7.92 8.17
CA ALA A 189 7.89 -7.66 7.36
C ALA A 189 8.45 -6.24 7.55
N LEU A 190 7.65 -5.31 8.08
CA LEU A 190 8.08 -3.92 8.22
C LEU A 190 9.20 -3.77 9.26
N GLY A 191 9.13 -4.46 10.39
CA GLY A 191 10.20 -4.42 11.40
C GLY A 191 11.57 -4.84 10.84
N ASP A 192 11.63 -6.02 10.23
CA ASP A 192 12.84 -6.54 9.58
C ASP A 192 13.33 -5.62 8.45
N TRP A 193 12.39 -5.08 7.67
CA TRP A 193 12.72 -4.15 6.60
C TRP A 193 13.33 -2.85 7.13
N LEU A 194 12.78 -2.27 8.20
CA LEU A 194 13.31 -1.08 8.86
C LEU A 194 14.69 -1.36 9.47
N ALA A 195 14.88 -2.51 10.10
CA ALA A 195 16.17 -2.94 10.66
C ALA A 195 17.24 -3.14 9.58
N SER A 196 16.86 -3.59 8.39
CA SER A 196 17.76 -3.76 7.24
C SER A 196 18.16 -2.46 6.53
N ARG A 197 17.57 -1.31 6.91
CA ARG A 197 17.88 -0.04 6.24
C ARG A 197 19.28 0.43 6.62
N PRO A 198 20.09 0.88 5.63
CA PRO A 198 21.37 1.51 5.94
C PRO A 198 21.18 2.70 6.86
N GLN A 199 22.05 2.86 7.85
CA GLN A 199 22.02 4.03 8.72
C GLN A 199 22.42 5.27 7.94
N VAL A 200 21.48 6.20 7.78
CA VAL A 200 21.66 7.48 7.09
C VAL A 200 21.52 8.68 8.03
N LEU A 201 20.85 8.51 9.18
CA LEU A 201 20.69 9.54 10.21
C LEU A 201 21.46 9.19 11.48
N ARG A 202 22.30 10.12 11.94
CA ARG A 202 22.97 10.07 13.24
C ARG A 202 21.98 10.33 14.37
N PRO A 203 22.27 9.90 15.61
CA PRO A 203 21.39 10.15 16.76
C PRO A 203 20.95 11.61 16.92
N ILE A 204 21.89 12.56 16.81
CA ILE A 204 21.58 13.99 16.92
C ILE A 204 20.63 14.47 15.81
N GLU A 205 20.84 14.02 14.57
CA GLU A 205 20.00 14.38 13.43
C GLU A 205 18.58 13.81 13.60
N ARG A 206 18.45 12.62 14.20
CA ARG A 206 17.13 12.05 14.56
C ARG A 206 16.42 12.88 15.62
N MET A 207 17.15 13.35 16.63
CA MET A 207 16.58 14.17 17.71
C MET A 207 16.10 15.53 17.19
N GLU A 208 16.91 16.20 16.38
CA GLU A 208 16.53 17.48 15.75
C GLU A 208 15.30 17.34 14.86
N LEU A 209 15.26 16.27 14.06
CA LEU A 209 14.13 16.00 13.19
C LEU A 209 12.87 15.64 13.98
N ALA A 210 12.99 14.82 15.03
CA ALA A 210 11.89 14.49 15.94
C ALA A 210 11.31 15.75 16.57
N ALA A 211 12.16 16.65 17.09
CA ALA A 211 11.73 17.92 17.67
C ALA A 211 11.02 18.83 16.63
N ALA A 212 11.50 18.84 15.39
CA ALA A 212 10.85 19.59 14.32
C ALA A 212 9.49 19.00 13.94
N ILE A 213 9.36 17.68 13.89
CA ILE A 213 8.10 16.98 13.58
C ILE A 213 7.07 17.19 14.69
N ASP A 214 7.50 17.16 15.95
CA ASP A 214 6.63 17.36 17.12
C ASP A 214 6.19 18.83 17.29
N ASN A 215 6.90 19.77 16.67
CA ASN A 215 6.52 21.18 16.70
C ASN A 215 5.25 21.45 15.85
N PRO A 216 4.12 21.90 16.45
CA PRO A 216 2.89 22.17 15.72
C PRO A 216 3.06 23.24 14.61
N LEU A 217 4.02 24.16 14.77
CA LEU A 217 4.32 25.19 13.78
C LEU A 217 4.88 24.62 12.48
N THR A 218 5.49 23.43 12.51
CA THR A 218 5.93 22.70 11.31
C THR A 218 4.75 22.38 10.40
N TRP A 219 3.60 22.08 11.01
CA TRP A 219 2.35 21.77 10.32
C TRP A 219 1.49 23.00 10.02
N GLY A 220 1.98 24.20 10.32
CA GLY A 220 1.20 25.43 10.20
C GLY A 220 0.10 25.58 11.25
N ILE A 221 0.06 24.71 12.27
CA ILE A 221 -0.87 24.80 13.39
C ILE A 221 -0.33 25.89 14.31
N ARG A 222 -1.02 27.02 14.36
CA ARG A 222 -0.72 28.08 15.33
C ARG A 222 -1.34 27.70 16.68
N PRO A 223 -0.54 27.58 17.76
CA PRO A 223 -1.10 27.41 19.09
C PRO A 223 -2.00 28.62 19.40
N SER A 224 -3.29 28.38 19.69
CA SER A 224 -4.16 29.42 20.21
C SER A 224 -3.90 29.56 21.71
N ILE A 225 -3.32 30.69 22.13
CA ILE A 225 -3.37 31.09 23.54
C ILE A 225 -4.80 31.58 23.77
N LEU A 226 -5.65 30.71 24.31
CA LEU A 226 -6.91 31.17 24.88
C LEU A 226 -6.56 31.99 26.14
N PRO A 227 -7.07 33.24 26.27
CA PRO A 227 -6.96 33.96 27.52
C PRO A 227 -7.57 33.11 28.63
N ARG A 228 -6.88 32.99 29.77
CA ARG A 228 -7.41 32.31 30.95
C ARG A 228 -8.79 32.92 31.29
N PRO A 229 -9.90 32.16 31.28
CA PRO A 229 -11.20 32.70 31.65
C PRO A 229 -11.12 33.10 33.14
N GLY A 230 -11.20 34.40 33.42
CA GLY A 230 -11.17 34.90 34.80
C GLY A 230 -10.68 36.33 35.02
N THR A 231 -10.07 37.01 34.04
CA THR A 231 -9.73 38.44 34.20
C THR A 231 -10.82 39.32 33.62
N VAL A 232 -12.00 39.30 34.23
CA VAL A 232 -12.91 40.46 34.16
C VAL A 232 -12.35 41.45 35.18
N ARG A 233 -11.67 42.49 34.68
CA ARG A 233 -11.27 43.62 35.51
C ARG A 233 -12.52 44.48 35.70
N ASN A 234 -12.89 44.68 36.97
CA ASN A 234 -13.85 45.68 37.41
C ASN A 234 -13.33 47.09 37.06
#